data_AF-C3W7G7-F1
#
_entry.id   AF-C3W7G7-F1
#
_cell.length_a   1.000
_cell.length_b   1.000
_cell.length_c   1.000
_cell.angle_alpha   90.00
_cell.angle_beta   90.00
_cell.angle_gamma   90.00
#
_symmetry.space_group_name_H-M   'P 1'
#
loop_
_entity.id
_entity.type
_entity.pdbx_description
1 polymer ?
#
loop_
_entity_poly.entity_id
_entity_poly.type
_entity_poly.pdbx_seq_one_letter_code
_entity_poly.pdbx_strand_id
1 'polypeptide(L)'
;LLTHRKHAGVVGVRGYGAGVIGRHSDSPELFPNVADFHTFRVNQPSGWFYTTKALRQVCDVWEKYGSGLTNIHGATGDIILLGATTPVLQDIFTDYLNAGWDLGGSGINLRTFNCCNGKPVCKNPVYHQSQRRGSS
;
A
#
# COMPACT_ATOMS: atom_id res chain seq x y z
N LEU A 1 8.55 -1.40 25.53
CA LEU A 1 7.93 -2.33 24.56
C LEU A 1 9.03 -2.98 23.75
N LEU A 2 9.16 -4.31 23.79
CA LEU A 2 10.09 -5.05 22.91
C LEU A 2 9.35 -5.39 21.60
N THR A 3 10.04 -5.37 20.46
CA THR A 3 9.46 -5.76 19.16
C THR A 3 9.84 -7.19 18.82
N HIS A 4 8.90 -7.95 18.25
CA HIS A 4 9.08 -9.34 17.82
C HIS A 4 9.15 -9.47 16.30
N ARG A 5 10.08 -8.72 15.70
CA ARG A 5 10.35 -8.75 14.26
C ARG A 5 11.85 -8.78 14.06
N LYS A 6 12.31 -9.60 13.11
CA LYS A 6 13.71 -9.56 12.66
C LYS A 6 14.02 -8.21 12.02
N HIS A 7 15.31 -7.94 11.83
CA HIS A 7 15.75 -6.87 10.95
C HIS A 7 15.08 -6.99 9.56
N ALA A 8 14.90 -5.86 8.88
CA ALA A 8 14.16 -5.82 7.62
C ALA A 8 14.77 -6.76 6.57
N GLY A 9 13.91 -7.45 5.83
CA GLY A 9 14.28 -8.27 4.67
C GLY A 9 14.07 -7.49 3.37
N VAL A 10 14.79 -7.90 2.32
CA VAL A 10 14.61 -7.35 0.97
C VAL A 10 13.69 -8.29 0.19
N VAL A 11 12.54 -7.77 -0.21
CA VAL A 11 11.55 -8.44 -1.07
C VAL A 11 10.95 -7.41 -2.02
N GLY A 12 10.38 -7.85 -3.13
CA GLY A 12 9.80 -6.95 -4.13
C GLY A 12 9.11 -7.70 -5.26
N VAL A 13 8.73 -6.94 -6.27
CA VAL A 13 8.08 -7.46 -7.48
C VAL A 13 8.94 -7.14 -8.70
N ARG A 14 8.81 -7.93 -9.76
CA ARG A 14 9.64 -7.77 -10.95
C ARG A 14 9.40 -6.39 -11.58
N GLY A 15 10.48 -5.72 -11.94
CA GLY A 15 10.44 -4.37 -12.51
C GLY A 15 10.44 -3.23 -11.49
N TYR A 16 10.16 -3.49 -10.21
CA TYR A 16 10.11 -2.46 -9.16
C TYR A 16 11.14 -2.74 -8.07
N GLY A 17 12.00 -1.75 -7.79
CA GLY A 17 12.94 -1.80 -6.66
C GLY A 17 12.35 -1.34 -5.32
N ALA A 18 11.02 -1.17 -5.24
CA ALA A 18 10.33 -0.52 -4.14
C ALA A 18 8.84 -0.92 -4.07
N GLY A 19 8.13 -0.40 -3.07
CA GLY A 19 6.69 -0.58 -2.88
C GLY A 19 6.32 -1.69 -1.89
N VAL A 20 7.25 -2.62 -1.62
CA VAL A 20 7.08 -3.71 -0.66
C VAL A 20 8.14 -3.63 0.45
N ILE A 21 7.71 -3.71 1.71
CA ILE A 21 8.60 -3.73 2.87
C ILE A 21 8.65 -5.15 3.44
N GLY A 22 9.81 -5.79 3.33
CA GLY A 22 10.05 -7.12 3.89
C GLY A 22 10.08 -7.09 5.42
N ARG A 23 9.28 -7.98 6.00
CA ARG A 23 9.17 -8.18 7.45
C ARG A 23 9.00 -9.65 7.76
N HIS A 24 9.77 -10.10 8.75
CA HIS A 24 9.78 -11.47 9.22
C HIS A 24 9.66 -11.51 10.74
N SER A 25 8.95 -12.50 11.28
CA SER A 25 8.90 -12.75 12.72
C SER A 25 10.26 -13.26 13.23
N ASP A 26 10.63 -12.89 14.45
CA ASP A 26 11.78 -13.48 15.14
C ASP A 26 11.47 -14.86 15.73
N SER A 27 10.19 -15.24 15.79
CA SER A 27 9.68 -16.47 16.41
C SER A 27 8.73 -17.22 15.45
N PRO A 28 9.19 -17.65 14.26
CA PRO A 28 8.33 -18.23 13.22
C PRO A 28 7.73 -19.59 13.61
N GLU A 29 8.38 -20.35 14.49
CA GLU A 29 7.84 -21.63 14.99
C GLU A 29 6.61 -21.42 15.89
N LEU A 30 6.61 -20.34 16.67
CA LEU A 30 5.49 -19.98 17.55
C LEU A 30 4.36 -19.29 16.77
N PHE A 31 4.71 -18.52 15.73
CA PHE A 31 3.75 -17.73 14.95
C PHE A 31 3.93 -17.95 13.43
N PRO A 32 3.64 -19.16 12.92
CA PRO A 32 3.93 -19.53 11.54
C PRO A 32 3.19 -18.67 10.51
N ASN A 33 1.97 -18.23 10.83
CA ASN A 33 1.13 -17.42 9.93
C ASN A 33 1.64 -15.98 9.73
N VAL A 34 2.64 -15.55 10.52
CA VAL A 34 3.30 -14.24 10.38
C VAL A 34 4.81 -14.39 10.29
N ALA A 35 5.30 -15.59 9.96
CA ALA A 35 6.70 -15.84 9.68
C ALA A 35 7.21 -14.87 8.60
N ASP A 36 6.43 -14.72 7.53
CA ASP A 36 6.49 -13.61 6.58
C ASP A 36 5.27 -12.72 6.74
N PHE A 37 5.48 -11.41 6.89
CA PHE A 37 4.39 -10.45 7.09
C PHE A 37 4.67 -9.11 6.39
N HIS A 38 4.84 -9.18 5.07
CA HIS A 38 5.32 -8.06 4.26
C HIS A 38 4.25 -6.99 4.10
N THR A 39 4.68 -5.74 3.98
CA THR A 39 3.78 -4.59 3.81
C THR A 39 3.80 -4.10 2.37
N PHE A 40 2.64 -4.03 1.74
CA PHE A 40 2.45 -3.40 0.43
C PHE A 40 2.04 -1.93 0.61
N ARG A 41 2.64 -1.06 -0.20
CA ARG A 41 2.24 0.34 -0.34
C ARG A 41 1.54 0.48 -1.68
N VAL A 42 0.27 0.85 -1.67
CA VAL A 42 -0.52 1.10 -2.89
C VAL A 42 -0.76 2.61 -3.01
N ASN A 43 -0.47 3.16 -4.19
CA ASN A 43 -0.55 4.59 -4.47
C ASN A 43 -2.01 5.07 -4.41
N GLN A 44 -2.27 6.06 -3.56
CA GLN A 44 -3.58 6.65 -3.36
C GLN A 44 -3.97 7.67 -4.44
N PRO A 45 -5.27 7.91 -4.69
CA PRO A 45 -5.72 9.12 -5.37
C PRO A 45 -5.37 10.39 -4.58
N SER A 46 -5.05 11.48 -5.29
CA SER A 46 -4.77 12.78 -4.70
C SER A 46 -5.92 13.28 -3.82
N GLY A 47 -5.62 13.76 -2.61
CA GLY A 47 -6.61 14.20 -1.63
C GLY A 47 -7.46 13.07 -1.04
N TRP A 48 -7.08 11.80 -1.22
CA TRP A 48 -7.73 10.63 -0.62
C TRP A 48 -9.24 10.53 -0.89
N PHE A 49 -9.68 10.98 -2.07
CA PHE A 49 -11.06 10.82 -2.50
C PHE A 49 -11.28 9.45 -3.13
N TYR A 50 -12.20 8.67 -2.57
CA TYR A 50 -12.54 7.33 -3.07
C TYR A 50 -14.02 7.22 -3.39
N THR A 51 -14.33 6.38 -4.38
CA THR A 51 -15.66 5.77 -4.48
C THR A 51 -15.67 4.48 -3.67
N THR A 52 -16.85 4.04 -3.25
CA THR A 52 -16.97 2.74 -2.56
C THR A 52 -16.58 1.58 -3.48
N LYS A 53 -16.80 1.71 -4.80
CA LYS A 53 -16.32 0.74 -5.81
C LYS A 53 -14.80 0.60 -5.78
N ALA A 54 -14.07 1.73 -5.77
CA ALA A 54 -12.61 1.74 -5.74
C ALA A 54 -12.05 1.09 -4.46
N LEU A 55 -12.63 1.39 -3.30
CA LEU A 55 -12.19 0.75 -2.03
C LEU A 55 -12.49 -0.75 -2.01
N ARG A 56 -13.67 -1.18 -2.49
CA ARG A 56 -13.99 -2.61 -2.58
C ARG A 56 -13.01 -3.35 -3.49
N GLN A 57 -12.68 -2.79 -4.66
CA GLN A 57 -11.66 -3.38 -5.54
C GLN A 57 -10.32 -3.58 -4.83
N VAL A 58 -9.89 -2.61 -4.00
CA VAL A 58 -8.64 -2.76 -3.23
C VAL A 58 -8.75 -3.87 -2.19
N CYS A 59 -9.88 -3.96 -1.49
CA CYS A 59 -10.16 -5.00 -0.52
C CYS A 59 -10.26 -6.39 -1.15
N ASP A 60 -10.97 -6.55 -2.27
CA ASP A 60 -11.18 -7.83 -2.95
C ASP A 60 -9.84 -8.45 -3.37
N VAL A 61 -8.92 -7.65 -3.90
CA VAL A 61 -7.56 -8.11 -4.22
C VAL A 61 -6.79 -8.46 -2.94
N TRP A 62 -6.90 -7.64 -1.89
CA TRP A 62 -6.16 -7.88 -0.66
C TRP A 62 -6.63 -9.12 0.10
N GLU A 63 -7.93 -9.37 0.15
CA GLU A 63 -8.53 -10.53 0.80
C GLU A 63 -8.10 -11.85 0.12
N LYS A 64 -7.88 -11.84 -1.19
CA LYS A 64 -7.43 -13.00 -1.95
C LYS A 64 -6.04 -13.50 -1.55
N TYR A 65 -5.14 -12.61 -1.12
CA TYR A 65 -3.71 -12.95 -0.95
C TYR A 65 -3.09 -12.54 0.39
N GLY A 66 -3.60 -11.48 1.00
CA GLY A 66 -3.03 -10.86 2.19
C GLY A 66 -3.80 -11.20 3.45
N SER A 67 -3.45 -10.53 4.55
CA SER A 67 -4.05 -10.80 5.87
C SER A 67 -5.44 -10.16 6.07
N GLY A 68 -5.90 -9.32 5.14
CA GLY A 68 -7.08 -8.46 5.32
C GLY A 68 -6.82 -7.20 6.18
N LEU A 69 -5.67 -7.10 6.86
CA LEU A 69 -5.33 -5.92 7.66
C LEU A 69 -4.81 -4.78 6.80
N THR A 70 -5.22 -3.55 7.13
CA THR A 70 -4.81 -2.34 6.40
C THR A 70 -4.58 -1.15 7.35
N ASN A 71 -3.74 -0.20 6.94
CA ASN A 71 -3.80 1.17 7.43
C ASN A 71 -4.30 2.08 6.30
N ILE A 72 -5.33 2.86 6.61
CA ILE A 72 -5.93 3.87 5.74
C ILE A 72 -5.66 5.23 6.41
N HIS A 73 -4.48 5.84 6.27
CA HIS A 73 -3.36 5.59 5.34
C HIS A 73 -2.02 5.52 6.07
N GLY A 74 -0.94 5.23 5.34
CA GLY A 74 0.42 5.50 5.81
C GLY A 74 0.68 7.01 5.88
N ALA A 75 1.63 7.44 6.71
CA ALA A 75 1.91 8.86 6.93
C ALA A 75 2.32 9.63 5.64
N THR A 76 2.94 8.94 4.69
CA THR A 76 3.24 9.51 3.36
C THR A 76 1.99 9.62 2.48
N GLY A 77 0.97 8.80 2.70
CA GLY A 77 -0.32 8.86 2.02
C GLY A 77 -0.77 7.54 1.38
N ASP A 78 0.14 6.58 1.20
CA ASP A 78 -0.16 5.28 0.59
C ASP A 78 -1.24 4.52 1.36
N ILE A 79 -2.06 3.74 0.64
CA ILE A 79 -2.82 2.66 1.26
C ILE A 79 -1.81 1.60 1.71
N ILE A 80 -1.86 1.23 2.99
CA ILE A 80 -0.94 0.24 3.55
C ILE A 80 -1.68 -1.07 3.72
N LEU A 81 -1.21 -2.09 3.02
CA LEU A 81 -1.73 -3.45 3.08
C LEU A 81 -0.75 -4.29 3.89
N LEU A 82 -1.20 -4.78 5.04
CA LEU A 82 -0.32 -5.32 6.08
C LEU A 82 -0.34 -6.84 6.09
N GLY A 83 0.75 -7.49 5.68
CA GLY A 83 0.90 -8.93 5.81
C GLY A 83 0.53 -9.68 4.55
N ALA A 84 1.55 -10.02 3.78
CA ALA A 84 1.53 -11.04 2.73
C ALA A 84 2.85 -11.84 2.79
N THR A 85 2.86 -13.01 2.17
CA THR A 85 4.04 -13.87 2.09
C THR A 85 4.79 -13.67 0.78
N THR A 86 6.09 -13.98 0.75
CA THR A 86 6.93 -13.77 -0.44
C THR A 86 6.40 -14.40 -1.74
N PRO A 87 5.84 -15.64 -1.76
CA PRO A 87 5.43 -16.29 -3.00
C PRO A 87 4.32 -15.57 -3.77
N VAL A 88 3.45 -14.83 -3.07
CA VAL A 88 2.26 -14.20 -3.68
C VAL A 88 2.46 -12.74 -4.07
N LEU A 89 3.62 -12.12 -3.77
CA LEU A 89 3.82 -10.68 -3.97
C LEU A 89 3.65 -10.27 -5.45
N GLN A 90 4.11 -11.11 -6.38
CA GLN A 90 3.99 -10.83 -7.80
C GLN A 90 2.53 -10.88 -8.27
N ASP A 91 1.75 -11.84 -7.78
CA ASP A 91 0.34 -12.02 -8.15
C ASP A 91 -0.52 -10.88 -7.58
N ILE A 92 -0.25 -10.47 -6.34
CA ILE A 92 -0.86 -9.28 -5.71
C ILE A 92 -0.65 -8.06 -6.61
N PHE A 93 0.60 -7.82 -7.03
CA PHE A 93 0.92 -6.67 -7.85
C PHE A 93 0.27 -6.72 -9.22
N THR A 94 0.26 -7.89 -9.87
CA THR A 94 -0.41 -8.08 -11.16
C THR A 94 -1.91 -7.82 -11.06
N ASP A 95 -2.60 -8.32 -10.03
CA ASP A 95 -4.03 -8.06 -9.84
C ASP A 95 -4.32 -6.58 -9.54
N TYR A 96 -3.45 -5.90 -8.78
CA TYR A 96 -3.57 -4.45 -8.58
C TYR A 96 -3.38 -3.65 -9.87
N LEU A 97 -2.36 -3.98 -10.67
CA LEU A 97 -2.13 -3.34 -11.97
C LEU A 97 -3.35 -3.52 -12.89
N ASN A 98 -3.89 -4.73 -12.97
CA ASN A 98 -5.10 -5.03 -13.75
C ASN A 98 -6.32 -4.25 -13.24
N ALA A 99 -6.40 -3.97 -11.94
CA ALA A 99 -7.44 -3.15 -11.33
C ALA A 99 -7.17 -1.63 -11.42
N GLY A 100 -6.08 -1.20 -12.08
CA GLY A 100 -5.73 0.21 -12.27
C GLY A 100 -5.02 0.86 -11.07
N TRP A 101 -4.47 0.06 -10.17
CA TRP A 101 -3.67 0.50 -9.02
C TRP A 101 -2.20 0.23 -9.27
N ASP A 102 -1.33 1.08 -8.71
CA ASP A 102 0.12 0.89 -8.78
C ASP A 102 0.71 1.00 -7.38
N LEU A 103 1.95 0.55 -7.23
CA LEU A 103 2.67 0.63 -5.98
C LEU A 103 3.09 2.07 -5.66
N GLY A 104 3.13 2.34 -4.36
CA GLY A 104 3.75 3.52 -3.78
C GLY A 104 5.26 3.40 -3.67
N GLY A 105 5.91 4.48 -3.25
CA GLY A 105 7.36 4.54 -3.08
C GLY A 105 7.86 4.01 -1.72
N SER A 106 9.04 3.39 -1.73
CA SER A 106 9.81 3.00 -0.54
C SER A 106 11.30 2.87 -0.84
N GLY A 107 12.16 2.91 0.19
CA GLY A 107 13.61 2.83 0.00
C GLY A 107 14.20 4.16 -0.44
N ILE A 108 15.29 4.11 -1.22
CA ILE A 108 16.05 5.27 -1.72
C ILE A 108 15.50 5.68 -3.08
N ASN A 109 14.33 6.29 -3.09
CA ASN A 109 13.66 6.80 -4.28
C ASN A 109 12.72 7.96 -3.93
N LEU A 110 12.11 8.52 -4.96
CA LEU A 110 10.98 9.42 -4.80
C LEU A 110 9.82 8.65 -4.16
N ARG A 111 9.30 9.22 -3.07
CA ARG A 111 8.15 8.66 -2.37
C ARG A 111 6.86 9.15 -3.00
N THR A 112 5.76 8.47 -2.66
CA THR A 112 4.43 8.83 -3.13
C THR A 112 4.11 10.27 -2.75
N PHE A 113 3.68 11.05 -3.73
CA PHE A 113 3.22 12.41 -3.47
C PHE A 113 1.87 12.39 -2.78
N ASN A 114 1.65 13.34 -1.88
CA ASN A 114 0.34 13.61 -1.31
C ASN A 114 0.04 15.11 -1.39
N CYS A 115 -1.21 15.46 -1.12
CA CYS A 115 -1.64 16.84 -1.11
C CYS A 115 -2.86 17.01 -0.22
N CYS A 116 -3.11 18.24 0.23
CA CYS A 116 -4.38 18.55 0.88
C CYS A 116 -5.54 18.43 -0.11
N ASN A 117 -6.75 18.38 0.41
CA ASN A 117 -7.94 18.17 -0.41
C ASN A 117 -8.17 19.28 -1.45
N GLY A 118 -7.62 20.48 -1.26
CA GLY A 118 -7.58 21.56 -2.25
C GLY A 118 -8.95 22.12 -2.67
N LYS A 119 -9.04 22.61 -3.91
CA LYS A 119 -10.25 23.20 -4.52
C LYS A 119 -11.55 22.42 -4.32
N PRO A 120 -11.56 21.08 -4.34
CA PRO A 120 -12.77 20.30 -4.08
C PRO A 120 -13.50 20.60 -2.76
N VAL A 121 -12.82 21.08 -1.71
CA VAL A 121 -13.44 21.29 -0.38
C VAL A 121 -12.92 22.52 0.37
N CYS A 122 -11.74 23.05 0.03
CA CYS A 122 -11.18 24.23 0.68
C CYS A 122 -11.67 25.50 -0.02
N LYS A 123 -12.10 26.50 0.75
CA LYS A 123 -12.55 27.82 0.24
C LYS A 123 -11.40 28.71 -0.24
N ASN A 124 -10.19 28.51 0.29
CA ASN A 124 -9.01 29.33 -0.02
C ASN A 124 -7.85 28.52 -0.64
N PRO A 125 -8.05 27.81 -1.77
CA PRO A 125 -6.98 27.08 -2.44
C PRO A 125 -6.19 28.04 -3.33
N VAL A 126 -4.88 28.16 -3.10
CA VAL A 126 -4.03 29.06 -3.92
C VAL A 126 -3.76 28.46 -5.31
N TYR A 127 -3.69 27.14 -5.43
CA TYR A 127 -3.51 26.41 -6.70
C TYR A 127 -4.38 25.16 -6.75
N HIS A 128 -4.31 24.38 -7.83
CA HIS A 128 -5.03 23.11 -7.95
C HIS A 128 -4.18 21.96 -7.38
N GLN A 129 -4.43 21.54 -6.14
CA GLN A 129 -3.61 20.53 -5.46
C GLN A 129 -4.02 19.08 -5.75
N SER A 130 -5.33 18.81 -5.90
CA SER A 130 -5.86 17.45 -6.00
C SER A 130 -6.56 17.23 -7.34
N GLN A 131 -6.09 16.28 -8.13
CA GLN A 131 -6.84 15.77 -9.28
C GLN A 131 -7.63 14.54 -8.83
N ARG A 132 -8.96 14.57 -8.99
CA ARG A 132 -9.76 13.35 -8.84
C ARG A 132 -9.35 12.42 -9.99
N ARG A 133 -8.90 11.20 -9.68
CA ARG A 133 -8.82 10.14 -10.70
C ARG A 133 -10.21 10.05 -11.31
N GLY A 134 -10.29 10.27 -12.63
CA GLY A 134 -11.55 10.43 -13.35
C GLY A 134 -12.53 9.32 -12.99
N SER A 135 -13.76 9.70 -12.66
CA SER A 135 -14.90 8.79 -12.75
C SER A 135 -15.07 8.44 -14.23
N SER A 136 -14.50 7.31 -14.65
CA SER A 136 -14.99 6.59 -15.83
C SER A 136 -16.40 6.11 -15.57
#